data_AF-A0A2D5EZH6-F1
#
_entry.id   AF-A0A2D5EZH6-F1
#
_cell.length_a   1.000
_cell.length_b   1.000
_cell.length_c   1.000
_cell.angle_alpha   90.00
_cell.angle_beta   90.00
_cell.angle_gamma   90.00
#
_symmetry.space_group_name_H-M   'P 1'
#
loop_
_entity.id
_entity.type
_entity.pdbx_description
1 polymer ?
#
loop_
_entity_poly.entity_id
_entity_poly.type
_entity_poly.pdbx_seq_one_letter_code
_entity_poly.pdbx_strand_id
1 'polypeptide(L)'
;MRPIEWLLKKTQHPGGYAAILEESGGLAVAAWRLAEARCRVREHATSVPTRIEVRAAARELASHLDLGAVPPSEALRKDLEALGFPVL
;
A
#
# COMPACT_ATOMS: atom_id res chain seq x y z
N MET A 1 14.89 4.10 9.03
CA MET A 1 13.96 3.11 9.61
C MET A 1 13.97 1.88 8.73
N ARG A 2 14.07 0.67 9.28
CA ARG A 2 14.05 -0.57 8.48
C ARG A 2 12.62 -0.81 7.93
N PRO A 3 12.44 -1.40 6.73
CA PRO A 3 11.11 -1.65 6.16
C PRO A 3 10.16 -2.41 7.10
N ILE A 4 10.69 -3.40 7.84
CA ILE A 4 9.93 -4.16 8.82
C ILE A 4 9.48 -3.32 10.02
N GLU A 5 10.33 -2.41 10.51
CA GLU A 5 9.98 -1.53 11.63
C GLU A 5 8.90 -0.53 11.21
N TRP A 6 8.99 -0.01 9.99
CA TRP A 6 7.96 0.87 9.44
C TRP A 6 6.63 0.12 9.31
N LEU A 7 6.65 -1.09 8.76
CA LEU A 7 5.46 -1.92 8.60
C LEU A 7 4.81 -2.23 9.95
N LEU A 8 5.59 -2.73 10.92
CA LEU A 8 5.09 -3.07 12.25
C LEU A 8 4.53 -1.83 12.96
N LYS A 9 5.23 -0.69 12.88
CA LYS A 9 4.74 0.56 13.46
C LYS A 9 3.40 0.99 12.84
N LYS A 10 3.21 0.82 11.54
CA LYS A 10 1.97 1.27 10.89
C LYS A 10 0.83 0.27 11.02
N THR A 11 1.09 -1.03 11.17
CA THR A 11 0.02 -2.04 11.28
C THR A 11 -0.37 -2.37 12.72
N GLN A 12 0.50 -2.14 13.71
CA GLN A 12 0.22 -2.46 15.12
C GLN A 12 -0.29 -1.28 15.95
N HIS A 13 -0.12 -0.04 15.47
CA HIS A 13 -0.62 1.13 16.17
C HIS A 13 -2.08 1.45 15.80
N PRO A 14 -2.95 1.74 16.78
CA PRO A 14 -4.27 2.31 16.52
C PRO A 14 -4.12 3.59 15.69
N GLY A 15 -4.71 3.63 14.50
CA GLY A 15 -4.60 4.75 13.55
C GLY A 15 -3.41 4.69 12.58
N GLY A 16 -2.57 3.66 12.64
CA GLY A 16 -1.42 3.56 11.74
C GLY A 16 -1.79 3.43 10.25
N TYR A 17 -2.91 2.76 9.92
CA TYR A 17 -3.46 2.74 8.56
C TYR A 17 -3.94 4.12 8.10
N ALA A 18 -4.57 4.91 8.99
CA ALA A 18 -5.00 6.26 8.67
C ALA A 18 -3.79 7.16 8.37
N ALA A 19 -2.74 7.04 9.17
CA ALA A 19 -1.49 7.75 8.94
C ALA A 19 -0.83 7.37 7.60
N ILE A 20 -0.87 6.09 7.18
CA ILE A 20 -0.39 5.71 5.84
C ILE A 20 -1.18 6.44 4.77
N LEU A 21 -2.51 6.48 4.88
CA LEU A 21 -3.38 7.14 3.89
C LEU A 21 -3.09 8.64 3.81
N GLU A 22 -3.05 9.33 4.95
CA GLU A 22 -2.77 10.76 5.05
C GLU A 22 -1.39 11.12 4.49
N GLU A 23 -0.33 10.42 4.91
CA GLU A 23 1.05 10.65 4.44
C GLU A 23 1.24 10.37 2.94
N SER A 24 0.32 9.61 2.34
CA SER A 24 0.39 9.21 0.92
C SER A 24 -0.49 10.07 0.02
N GLY A 25 -1.37 10.89 0.59
CA GLY A 25 -2.27 11.78 -0.18
C GLY A 25 -3.32 11.06 -1.04
N GLY A 26 -3.48 9.74 -0.88
CA GLY A 26 -4.43 8.94 -1.66
C GLY A 26 -4.29 7.44 -1.48
N LEU A 27 -5.38 6.72 -1.73
CA LEU A 27 -5.48 5.26 -1.54
C LEU A 27 -4.49 4.49 -2.42
N ALA A 28 -4.29 4.91 -3.67
CA ALA A 28 -3.40 4.22 -4.60
C ALA A 28 -1.95 4.20 -4.08
N VAL A 29 -1.42 5.37 -3.72
CA VAL A 29 -0.05 5.52 -3.18
C VAL A 29 0.09 4.85 -1.82
N ALA A 30 -0.93 4.97 -0.96
CA ALA A 30 -0.96 4.31 0.34
C ALA A 30 -0.87 2.78 0.21
N ALA A 31 -1.65 2.22 -0.71
CA ALA A 31 -1.64 0.79 -1.02
C ALA A 31 -0.30 0.35 -1.62
N TRP A 32 0.29 1.15 -2.50
CA TRP A 32 1.61 0.88 -3.07
C TRP A 32 2.69 0.85 -1.99
N ARG A 33 2.74 1.84 -1.09
CA ARG A 33 3.74 1.88 0.00
C ARG A 33 3.59 0.72 0.96
N LEU A 34 2.35 0.35 1.30
CA LEU A 34 2.08 -0.82 2.13
C LEU A 34 2.52 -2.12 1.43
N ALA A 35 2.23 -2.26 0.14
CA ALA A 35 2.66 -3.41 -0.65
C ALA A 35 4.19 -3.48 -0.80
N GLU A 36 4.85 -2.36 -1.10
CA GLU A 36 6.31 -2.25 -1.20
C GLU A 36 6.98 -2.65 0.13
N ALA A 37 6.51 -2.11 1.26
CA ALA A 37 7.03 -2.46 2.57
C ALA A 37 6.94 -3.97 2.84
N ARG A 38 5.86 -4.62 2.39
CA ARG A 38 5.69 -6.08 2.47
C ARG A 38 6.66 -6.83 1.55
N CYS A 39 6.79 -6.39 0.31
CA CYS A 39 7.73 -6.97 -0.65
C CYS A 39 9.17 -6.94 -0.13
N ARG A 40 9.57 -5.88 0.60
CA ARG A 40 10.90 -5.73 1.18
C ARG A 40 11.20 -6.60 2.40
N VAL A 41 10.18 -7.18 3.04
CA VAL A 41 10.35 -8.03 4.25
C VAL A 41 10.19 -9.52 3.97
N ARG A 42 9.87 -9.91 2.72
CA ARG A 42 9.81 -11.31 2.30
C ARG A 42 11.22 -11.88 2.14
N GLU A 43 11.31 -13.21 2.14
CA GLU A 43 12.55 -13.96 1.88
C GLU A 43 13.23 -13.52 0.58
N HIS A 44 12.43 -13.33 -0.48
CA HIS A 44 12.87 -12.76 -1.75
C HIS A 44 12.45 -11.29 -1.84
N ALA A 45 13.32 -10.40 -1.38
CA ALA A 45 13.02 -8.99 -1.29
C ALA A 45 12.93 -8.32 -2.68
N THR A 46 11.85 -7.58 -2.91
CA THR A 46 11.67 -6.70 -4.08
C THR A 46 11.15 -5.33 -3.66
N SER A 47 11.47 -4.30 -4.45
CA SER A 47 10.94 -2.93 -4.25
C SER A 47 9.78 -2.59 -5.19
N VAL A 48 9.38 -3.51 -6.07
CA VAL A 48 8.29 -3.28 -7.01
C VAL A 48 7.16 -4.28 -6.74
N PRO A 49 6.02 -3.83 -6.16
CA PRO A 49 4.88 -4.70 -5.95
C PRO A 49 4.14 -4.98 -7.26
N THR A 50 3.44 -6.11 -7.29
CA THR A 50 2.51 -6.48 -8.38
C THR A 50 1.17 -5.77 -8.24
N ARG A 51 0.40 -5.68 -9.33
CA ARG A 51 -0.97 -5.13 -9.32
C ARG A 51 -1.88 -5.84 -8.30
N ILE A 52 -1.67 -7.14 -8.10
CA ILE A 52 -2.44 -7.95 -7.15
C ILE A 52 -2.12 -7.55 -5.72
N GLU A 53 -0.84 -7.37 -5.40
CA GLU A 53 -0.39 -6.96 -4.07
C GLU A 53 -0.85 -5.55 -3.70
N VAL A 54 -0.78 -4.62 -4.67
CA VAL A 54 -1.32 -3.27 -4.50
C VAL A 54 -2.83 -3.33 -4.21
N ARG A 55 -3.60 -4.10 -4.99
CA ARG A 55 -5.05 -4.21 -4.74
C ARG A 55 -5.37 -4.88 -3.41
N ALA A 56 -4.59 -5.88 -3.00
CA ALA A 56 -4.75 -6.51 -1.68
C ALA A 56 -4.48 -5.50 -0.55
N ALA A 57 -3.42 -4.70 -0.67
CA ALA A 57 -3.11 -3.63 0.28
C ALA A 57 -4.21 -2.54 0.30
N ALA A 58 -4.76 -2.17 -0.86
CA ALA A 58 -5.87 -1.21 -0.94
C ALA A 58 -7.14 -1.73 -0.26
N ARG A 59 -7.46 -3.02 -0.41
CA ARG A 59 -8.57 -3.67 0.28
C ARG A 59 -8.41 -3.66 1.78
N GLU A 60 -7.19 -3.93 2.25
CA GLU A 60 -6.90 -3.91 3.67
C GLU A 60 -7.03 -2.50 4.27
N LEU A 61 -6.49 -1.48 3.60
CA LEU A 61 -6.68 -0.08 3.99
C LEU A 61 -8.16 0.29 4.04
N ALA A 62 -8.90 -0.03 2.98
CA ALA A 62 -10.33 0.28 2.92
C ALA A 62 -11.14 -0.43 4.02
N SER A 63 -10.78 -1.68 4.38
CA SER A 63 -11.43 -2.42 5.45
C SER A 63 -11.13 -1.86 6.84
N HIS A 64 -9.91 -1.37 7.09
CA HIS A 64 -9.55 -0.80 8.40
C HIS A 64 -10.05 0.64 8.59
N LEU A 65 -10.29 1.36 7.49
CA LEU A 65 -10.66 2.78 7.49
C LEU A 65 -12.09 3.04 7.02
N ASP A 66 -12.86 1.98 6.76
CA ASP A 66 -14.24 2.03 6.26
C ASP A 66 -14.41 2.92 5.01
N LEU A 67 -13.46 2.84 4.07
CA LEU A 67 -13.42 3.69 2.85
C LEU A 67 -14.36 3.21 1.73
N GLY A 68 -15.10 2.12 1.96
CA GLY A 68 -15.99 1.53 0.98
C GLY A 68 -15.28 0.76 -0.15
N ALA A 69 -15.81 0.88 -1.37
CA ALA A 69 -15.39 0.05 -2.49
C ALA A 69 -13.98 0.40 -3.01
N VAL A 70 -13.15 -0.64 -3.17
CA VAL A 70 -11.78 -0.50 -3.68
C VAL A 70 -11.79 -0.50 -5.20
N PRO A 71 -11.10 0.45 -5.87
CA PRO A 71 -11.02 0.48 -7.32
C PRO A 71 -10.45 -0.83 -7.91
N PRO A 72 -10.81 -1.17 -9.16
CA PRO A 72 -10.23 -2.32 -9.84
C PRO A 72 -8.72 -2.15 -10.04
N SER A 73 -7.98 -3.26 -10.15
CA SER A 73 -6.51 -3.24 -10.26
C SER A 73 -6.00 -2.35 -11.39
N GLU A 74 -6.74 -2.28 -12.49
CA GLU A 74 -6.38 -1.49 -13.67
C GLU A 74 -6.52 0.02 -13.43
N ALA A 75 -7.50 0.45 -12.62
CA ALA A 75 -7.63 1.86 -12.22
C ALA A 75 -6.47 2.25 -11.29
N LEU A 76 -6.19 1.43 -10.27
CA LEU A 76 -5.06 1.65 -9.36
C LEU A 76 -3.72 1.72 -10.11
N ARG A 77 -3.51 0.87 -11.12
CA ARG A 77 -2.31 0.90 -11.96
C ARG A 77 -2.17 2.22 -12.70
N LYS A 78 -3.24 2.69 -13.36
CA LYS A 78 -3.22 3.95 -14.11
C LYS A 78 -2.90 5.15 -13.22
N ASP A 79 -3.51 5.19 -12.02
CA ASP A 79 -3.25 6.25 -11.04
C ASP A 79 -1.79 6.22 -10.58
N LEU A 80 -1.24 5.03 -10.32
CA LEU A 80 0.15 4.87 -9.90
C LEU A 80 1.14 5.23 -11.01
N GLU A 81 0.86 4.84 -12.26
CA GLU A 81 1.69 5.19 -13.41
C GLU A 81 1.72 6.71 -13.65
N ALA A 82 0.57 7.37 -13.54
CA ALA A 82 0.48 8.83 -13.64
C ALA A 82 1.30 9.55 -12.56
N LEU A 83 1.47 8.91 -11.40
CA LEU A 83 2.22 9.41 -10.26
C LEU A 83 3.69 8.91 -10.22
N GLY A 84 4.12 8.12 -11.21
CA GLY A 84 5.50 7.62 -11.30
C GLY A 84 5.84 6.44 -10.37
N PHE A 85 4.84 5.72 -9.85
CA PHE A 85 5.04 4.54 -9.01
C PHE A 85 5.03 3.26 -9.84
N PRO A 86 6.13 2.49 -9.86
CA PRO A 86 6.22 1.29 -10.68
C PRO A 86 5.37 0.14 -10.10
N VAL A 87 4.67 -0.58 -10.98
CA VAL A 87 3.86 -1.76 -10.62
C VAL A 87 4.07 -2.84 -11.68
N LEU A 88 4.28 -4.09 -11.25
CA LEU A 88 4.35 -5.27 -12.13
C LEU A 88 2.94 -5.76 -12.50
#